data_AF-A0A4Q3RID8-F1
#
_entry.id   AF-A0A4Q3RID8-F1
#
_cell.length_a   1.000
_cell.length_b   1.000
_cell.length_c   1.000
_cell.angle_alpha   90.00
_cell.angle_beta   90.00
_cell.angle_gamma   90.00
#
_symmetry.space_group_name_H-M   'P 1'
#
loop_
_entity.id
_entity.type
_entity.pdbx_description
1 polymer ?
#
loop_
_entity_poly.entity_id
_entity_poly.type
_entity_poly.pdbx_seq_one_letter_code
_entity_poly.pdbx_strand_id
1 'polypeptide(L)'
;MFDAKNLSPKKLAAFTALILSIPISIGIYLLEGEWLIGLISLGLIFVGSYALILYIIQKFIYRKIKLIYKFINQTKATKREETYYKYILPQKSIDGVREDVEAWAEQRRREVDVLKRNETFRKDFLQNLSHEFKTPVFAIQGYIDTLLQGALENPEVNTRFLEKASKNVDRLVNLIQDLDSISKLERGELKLTK
;
A
#
# COMPACT_ATOMS: atom_id res chain seq x y z
N MET A 1 -37.93 9.66 -13.67
CA MET A 1 -37.01 9.62 -12.52
C MET A 1 -36.12 8.39 -12.69
N PHE A 2 -35.03 8.52 -13.45
CA PHE A 2 -34.09 7.44 -13.74
C PHE A 2 -32.93 7.53 -12.76
N ASP A 3 -32.82 6.57 -11.85
CA ASP A 3 -31.69 6.49 -10.92
C ASP A 3 -30.46 5.97 -11.69
N ALA A 4 -29.71 6.89 -12.28
CA ALA A 4 -28.62 6.62 -13.20
C ALA A 4 -27.38 5.98 -12.54
N LYS A 5 -27.42 5.71 -11.23
CA LYS A 5 -26.23 5.32 -10.47
C LYS A 5 -25.68 3.94 -10.82
N ASN A 6 -26.48 3.00 -11.35
CA ASN A 6 -26.04 1.61 -11.60
C ASN A 6 -26.61 0.98 -12.90
N LEU A 7 -26.50 1.67 -14.04
CA LEU A 7 -26.89 1.06 -15.33
C LEU A 7 -25.81 0.07 -15.79
N SER A 8 -26.20 -1.20 -15.98
CA SER A 8 -25.29 -2.20 -16.54
C SER A 8 -24.90 -1.83 -17.97
N PRO A 9 -23.70 -2.24 -18.46
CA PRO A 9 -23.27 -2.00 -19.84
C PRO A 9 -24.31 -2.38 -20.90
N LYS A 10 -25.06 -3.46 -20.65
CA LYS A 10 -26.15 -3.93 -21.51
C LYS A 10 -27.33 -2.94 -21.53
N LYS A 11 -27.73 -2.42 -20.37
CA LYS A 11 -28.81 -1.42 -20.26
C LYS A 11 -28.41 -0.10 -20.90
N LEU A 12 -27.17 0.33 -20.68
CA LEU A 12 -26.62 1.56 -21.27
C LEU A 12 -26.61 1.46 -22.80
N ALA A 13 -26.05 0.37 -23.35
CA ALA A 13 -26.00 0.14 -24.79
C ALA A 13 -27.40 0.09 -25.43
N ALA A 14 -28.37 -0.57 -24.78
CA ALA A 14 -29.75 -0.64 -25.26
C ALA A 14 -30.41 0.75 -25.30
N PHE A 15 -30.26 1.53 -24.23
CA PHE A 15 -30.82 2.88 -24.16
C PHE A 15 -30.22 3.81 -25.23
N THR A 16 -28.90 3.80 -25.39
CA THR A 16 -28.23 4.60 -26.42
C THR A 16 -28.57 4.16 -27.84
N ALA A 17 -28.69 2.85 -28.08
CA ALA A 17 -29.09 2.31 -29.37
C ALA A 17 -30.51 2.74 -29.74
N LEU A 18 -31.43 2.72 -28.77
CA LEU A 18 -32.82 3.15 -28.96
C LEU A 18 -32.92 4.64 -29.28
N ILE A 19 -32.16 5.48 -28.57
CA ILE A 19 -32.10 6.93 -28.84
C ILE A 19 -31.56 7.23 -30.24
N LEU A 20 -30.63 6.42 -30.75
CA LEU A 20 -30.07 6.59 -32.08
C LEU A 20 -30.99 6.05 -33.18
N SER A 21 -31.59 4.87 -32.98
CA SER A 21 -32.34 4.18 -34.03
C SER A 21 -33.67 4.85 -34.37
N ILE A 22 -34.34 5.45 -33.38
CA ILE A 22 -35.66 6.08 -33.56
C ILE A 22 -35.61 7.28 -34.51
N PRO A 23 -34.80 8.35 -34.29
CA PRO A 23 -34.80 9.51 -35.16
C PRO A 23 -34.30 9.18 -36.57
N ILE A 24 -33.34 8.26 -36.70
CA ILE A 24 -32.84 7.83 -38.01
C ILE A 24 -33.94 7.09 -38.78
N SER A 25 -34.67 6.18 -38.12
CA SER A 25 -35.80 5.47 -38.73
C SER A 25 -36.95 6.41 -39.11
N ILE A 26 -37.28 7.40 -38.27
CA ILE A 26 -38.28 8.43 -38.60
C ILE A 26 -37.85 9.22 -39.83
N GLY A 27 -36.58 9.58 -39.94
CA GLY A 27 -36.04 10.26 -41.12
C GLY A 27 -36.17 9.43 -42.40
N ILE A 28 -35.87 8.12 -42.34
CA ILE A 28 -36.04 7.19 -43.47
C ILE A 28 -37.51 7.09 -43.88
N TYR A 29 -38.41 6.98 -42.90
CA TYR A 29 -39.85 6.94 -43.15
C TYR A 29 -40.35 8.20 -43.86
N LEU A 30 -39.90 9.39 -43.44
CA LEU A 30 -40.28 10.66 -44.06
C LEU A 30 -39.76 10.82 -45.50
N LEU A 31 -38.67 10.15 -45.87
CA LEU A 31 -38.06 10.22 -47.20
C LEU A 31 -38.67 9.23 -48.20
N GLU A 32 -38.90 7.98 -47.79
CA GLU A 32 -39.42 6.94 -48.69
C GLU A 32 -40.95 6.82 -48.69
N GLY A 33 -41.63 7.34 -47.66
CA GLY A 33 -43.09 7.30 -47.54
C GLY A 33 -43.66 5.92 -47.19
N GLU A 34 -42.84 4.87 -47.16
CA GLU A 34 -43.25 3.51 -46.79
C GLU A 34 -42.93 3.17 -45.33
N TRP A 35 -43.98 2.90 -44.55
CA TRP A 35 -43.87 2.55 -43.12
C TRP A 35 -43.08 1.25 -42.88
N LEU A 36 -43.14 0.29 -43.81
CA LEU A 36 -42.44 -0.97 -43.71
C LEU A 36 -40.92 -0.79 -43.75
N ILE A 37 -40.42 0.10 -44.61
CA ILE A 37 -39.00 0.43 -44.76
C ILE A 37 -38.49 1.16 -43.52
N GLY A 38 -39.30 2.05 -42.95
CA GLY A 38 -39.03 2.68 -41.65
C GLY A 38 -38.88 1.65 -40.51
N LEU A 39 -39.76 0.65 -40.42
CA LEU A 39 -39.68 -0.37 -39.36
C LEU A 39 -38.49 -1.31 -39.53
N ILE A 40 -38.21 -1.76 -40.75
CA ILE A 40 -37.06 -2.63 -41.03
C ILE A 40 -35.75 -1.90 -40.70
N SER A 41 -35.63 -0.64 -41.12
CA SER A 41 -34.46 0.19 -40.82
C SER A 41 -34.30 0.43 -39.32
N LEU A 42 -35.39 0.65 -38.56
CA LEU A 42 -35.35 0.76 -37.10
C LEU A 42 -34.70 -0.47 -36.47
N GLY A 43 -35.19 -1.66 -36.83
CA GLY A 43 -34.69 -2.92 -36.28
C GLY A 43 -33.20 -3.14 -36.61
N LEU A 44 -32.81 -2.93 -37.87
CA LEU A 44 -31.42 -3.08 -38.31
C LEU A 44 -30.48 -2.11 -37.61
N ILE A 45 -30.84 -0.82 -37.55
CA ILE A 45 -30.03 0.22 -36.91
C ILE A 45 -29.95 -0.04 -35.41
N PHE A 46 -31.05 -0.42 -34.77
CA PHE A 46 -31.07 -0.73 -33.35
C PHE A 46 -30.14 -1.90 -33.01
N VAL A 47 -30.25 -3.03 -33.73
CA VAL A 47 -29.41 -4.20 -33.48
C VAL A 47 -27.94 -3.91 -33.76
N GLY A 48 -27.64 -3.24 -34.88
CA GLY A 48 -26.27 -2.88 -35.25
C GLY A 48 -25.62 -1.92 -34.26
N SER A 49 -26.31 -0.85 -33.89
CA SER A 49 -25.82 0.13 -32.90
C SER A 49 -25.70 -0.48 -31.51
N TYR A 50 -26.67 -1.29 -31.07
CA TYR A 50 -26.62 -2.00 -29.80
C TYR A 50 -25.38 -2.90 -29.70
N ALA A 51 -25.14 -3.74 -30.71
CA ALA A 51 -24.01 -4.65 -30.74
C ALA A 51 -22.68 -3.88 -30.73
N LEU A 52 -22.57 -2.82 -31.54
CA LEU A 52 -21.36 -2.00 -31.62
C LEU A 52 -21.05 -1.29 -30.30
N ILE A 53 -22.05 -0.64 -29.70
CA ILE A 53 -21.90 0.10 -28.45
C ILE A 53 -21.56 -0.87 -27.31
N LEU A 54 -22.25 -2.00 -27.22
CA LEU A 54 -21.98 -3.01 -26.20
C LEU A 54 -20.55 -3.54 -26.31
N TYR A 55 -20.08 -3.85 -27.53
CA TYR A 55 -18.72 -4.30 -27.78
C TYR A 55 -17.68 -3.26 -27.34
N ILE A 56 -17.87 -1.99 -27.71
CA ILE A 56 -16.97 -0.90 -27.33
C ILE A 56 -16.90 -0.73 -25.81
N ILE A 57 -18.06 -0.71 -25.12
CA ILE A 57 -18.12 -0.57 -23.66
C ILE A 57 -17.44 -1.75 -22.98
N GLN A 58 -17.73 -2.98 -23.38
CA GLN A 58 -17.13 -4.18 -22.79
C GLN A 58 -15.61 -4.19 -22.99
N LYS A 59 -15.13 -3.89 -24.20
CA LYS A 59 -13.70 -3.81 -24.50
C LYS A 59 -13.01 -2.72 -23.68
N PHE A 60 -13.65 -1.57 -23.50
CA PHE A 60 -13.16 -0.48 -22.66
C PHE A 60 -13.07 -0.89 -21.18
N ILE A 61 -14.15 -1.42 -20.61
CA ILE A 61 -14.20 -1.88 -19.21
C ILE A 61 -13.14 -2.95 -18.97
N TYR A 62 -13.07 -3.97 -19.84
CA TYR A 62 -12.08 -5.05 -19.72
C TYR A 62 -10.64 -4.51 -19.71
N ARG A 63 -10.32 -3.56 -20.60
CA ARG A 63 -9.00 -2.92 -20.63
C ARG A 63 -8.69 -2.16 -19.35
N LYS A 64 -9.67 -1.48 -18.75
CA LYS A 64 -9.50 -0.75 -17.49
C LYS A 64 -9.35 -1.69 -16.30
N ILE A 65 -10.16 -2.75 -16.22
CA ILE A 65 -10.05 -3.80 -15.20
C ILE A 65 -8.64 -4.41 -15.21
N LYS A 66 -8.14 -4.80 -16.39
CA LYS A 66 -6.79 -5.35 -16.56
C LYS A 66 -5.71 -4.40 -16.02
N LEU A 67 -5.88 -3.10 -16.23
CA LEU A 67 -4.94 -2.10 -15.75
C LEU A 67 -4.95 -2.00 -14.22
N ILE A 68 -6.13 -2.02 -13.59
CA ILE A 68 -6.27 -2.01 -12.12
C ILE A 68 -5.57 -3.22 -11.50
N TYR A 69 -5.83 -4.44 -12.03
CA TYR A 69 -5.16 -5.65 -11.56
C TYR A 69 -3.64 -5.59 -11.70
N LYS A 70 -3.15 -5.01 -12.81
CA LYS A 70 -1.71 -4.79 -12.99
C LYS A 70 -1.14 -3.89 -11.89
N PHE A 71 -1.86 -2.85 -11.47
CA PHE A 71 -1.38 -1.94 -10.43
C PHE A 71 -1.40 -2.57 -9.03
N ILE A 72 -2.48 -3.25 -8.65
CA ILE A 72 -2.60 -3.79 -7.28
C ILE A 72 -1.67 -5.00 -7.03
N ASN A 73 -1.32 -5.77 -8.06
CA ASN A 73 -0.46 -6.96 -7.92
C ASN A 73 1.03 -6.71 -8.17
N GLN A 74 1.43 -5.48 -8.48
CA GLN A 74 2.84 -5.13 -8.71
C GLN A 74 3.75 -5.34 -7.49
N THR A 75 3.19 -5.57 -6.30
CA THR A 75 3.95 -5.70 -5.06
C THR A 75 4.39 -7.12 -4.71
N LYS A 76 3.74 -8.19 -5.21
CA LYS A 76 4.08 -9.60 -4.85
C LYS A 76 3.74 -10.67 -5.90
N ALA A 77 3.56 -10.34 -7.18
CA ALA A 77 3.15 -11.36 -8.15
C ALA A 77 4.24 -12.45 -8.33
N THR A 78 4.01 -13.62 -7.75
CA THR A 78 4.74 -14.84 -8.13
C THR A 78 4.39 -15.13 -9.60
N LYS A 79 5.32 -15.64 -10.43
CA LYS A 79 5.07 -16.00 -11.86
C LYS A 79 3.73 -16.75 -12.10
N ARG A 80 3.27 -17.49 -11.08
CA ARG A 80 2.01 -18.24 -11.06
C ARG A 80 0.75 -17.34 -10.99
N GLU A 81 0.81 -16.23 -10.26
CA GLU A 81 -0.28 -15.24 -10.16
C GLU A 81 -0.38 -14.39 -11.42
N GLU A 82 0.75 -13.97 -12.01
CA GLU A 82 0.74 -13.31 -13.34
C GLU A 82 0.02 -14.15 -14.39
N THR A 83 0.24 -15.48 -14.36
CA THR A 83 -0.41 -16.43 -15.27
C THR A 83 -1.92 -16.50 -14.99
N TYR A 84 -2.34 -16.51 -13.73
CA TYR A 84 -3.75 -16.47 -13.35
C TYR A 84 -4.45 -15.19 -13.85
N TYR A 85 -3.84 -14.00 -13.66
CA TYR A 85 -4.41 -12.74 -14.16
C TYR A 85 -4.33 -12.60 -15.69
N LYS A 86 -3.34 -13.22 -16.33
CA LYS A 86 -3.16 -13.17 -17.80
C LYS A 86 -4.16 -14.06 -18.54
N TYR A 87 -4.61 -15.17 -17.94
CA TYR A 87 -5.41 -16.20 -18.64
C TYR A 87 -6.76 -16.55 -17.96
N ILE A 88 -6.98 -16.23 -16.68
CA ILE A 88 -8.11 -16.70 -15.87
C ILE A 88 -8.74 -15.55 -15.07
N LEU A 89 -8.83 -14.35 -15.64
CA LEU A 89 -9.80 -13.38 -15.16
C LEU A 89 -11.15 -13.76 -15.79
N PRO A 90 -12.11 -14.36 -15.05
CA PRO A 90 -13.49 -14.32 -15.50
C PRO A 90 -13.86 -12.85 -15.77
N GLN A 91 -14.86 -12.59 -16.61
CA GLN A 91 -15.40 -11.23 -16.74
C GLN A 91 -16.05 -10.82 -15.41
N LYS A 92 -15.21 -10.46 -14.42
CA LYS A 92 -15.64 -9.95 -13.13
C LYS A 92 -16.40 -8.65 -13.41
N SER A 93 -17.54 -8.50 -12.76
CA SER A 93 -18.25 -7.23 -12.74
C SER A 93 -17.37 -6.16 -12.10
N ILE A 94 -17.71 -4.90 -12.36
CA ILE A 94 -17.07 -3.76 -11.71
C ILE A 94 -17.12 -3.93 -10.17
N ASP A 95 -18.21 -4.49 -9.63
CA ASP A 95 -18.36 -4.75 -8.20
C ASP A 95 -17.31 -5.72 -7.65
N GLY A 96 -17.02 -6.80 -8.37
CA GLY A 96 -15.98 -7.75 -7.97
C GLY A 96 -14.56 -7.16 -8.03
N VAL A 97 -14.32 -6.21 -8.93
CA VAL A 97 -13.05 -5.46 -8.95
C VAL A 97 -12.96 -4.48 -7.79
N ARG A 98 -14.08 -3.84 -7.43
CA ARG A 98 -14.14 -2.95 -6.26
C ARG A 98 -13.79 -3.71 -4.98
N GLU A 99 -14.41 -4.87 -4.74
CA GLU A 99 -14.13 -5.71 -3.58
C GLU A 99 -12.65 -6.11 -3.49
N ASP A 100 -12.06 -6.55 -4.61
CA ASP A 100 -10.64 -6.91 -4.66
C ASP A 100 -9.72 -5.70 -4.34
N VAL A 101 -10.07 -4.50 -4.83
CA VAL A 101 -9.32 -3.26 -4.56
C VAL A 101 -9.46 -2.84 -3.09
N GLU A 102 -10.65 -2.95 -2.51
CA GLU A 102 -10.89 -2.66 -1.08
C GLU A 102 -10.09 -3.61 -0.19
N ALA A 103 -10.10 -4.92 -0.49
CA ALA A 103 -9.32 -5.91 0.23
C ALA A 103 -7.81 -5.64 0.12
N TRP A 104 -7.32 -5.33 -1.08
CA TRP A 104 -5.93 -4.92 -1.28
C TRP A 104 -5.55 -3.67 -0.50
N ALA A 105 -6.43 -2.65 -0.48
CA ALA A 105 -6.18 -1.40 0.24
C ALA A 105 -6.10 -1.63 1.76
N GLU A 106 -6.99 -2.45 2.32
CA GLU A 106 -6.97 -2.83 3.73
C GLU A 106 -5.69 -3.61 4.10
N GLN A 107 -5.31 -4.59 3.28
CA GLN A 107 -4.05 -5.30 3.48
C GLN A 107 -2.86 -4.34 3.45
N ARG A 108 -2.83 -3.44 2.45
CA ARG A 108 -1.72 -2.50 2.29
C ARG A 108 -1.64 -1.52 3.45
N ARG A 109 -2.78 -1.06 3.95
CA ARG A 109 -2.86 -0.21 5.14
C ARG A 109 -2.27 -0.92 6.36
N ARG A 110 -2.63 -2.18 6.61
CA ARG A 110 -2.06 -2.98 7.71
C ARG A 110 -0.55 -3.14 7.60
N GLU A 111 -0.04 -3.41 6.39
CA GLU A 111 1.41 -3.47 6.16
C GLU A 111 2.10 -2.15 6.52
N VAL A 112 1.56 -1.02 6.05
CA VAL A 112 2.09 0.32 6.37
C VAL A 112 2.02 0.61 7.86
N ASP A 113 0.93 0.24 8.54
CA ASP A 113 0.78 0.46 9.99
C ASP A 113 1.77 -0.38 10.81
N VAL A 114 2.12 -1.59 10.36
CA VAL A 114 3.21 -2.37 10.96
C VAL A 114 4.56 -1.68 10.75
N LEU A 115 4.86 -1.23 9.53
CA LEU A 115 6.12 -0.54 9.24
C LEU A 115 6.27 0.75 10.06
N LYS A 116 5.20 1.54 10.19
CA LYS A 116 5.18 2.74 11.03
C LYS A 116 5.42 2.41 12.50
N ARG A 117 4.75 1.38 13.03
CA ARG A 117 4.98 0.95 14.41
C ARG A 117 6.42 0.52 14.65
N ASN A 118 7.01 -0.22 13.72
CA ASN A 118 8.42 -0.61 13.79
C ASN A 118 9.36 0.60 13.71
N GLU A 119 9.05 1.58 12.86
CA GLU A 119 9.82 2.83 12.78
C GLU A 119 9.75 3.63 14.08
N THR A 120 8.55 3.79 14.66
CA THR A 120 8.36 4.45 15.96
C THR A 120 9.13 3.72 17.05
N PHE A 121 8.98 2.39 17.15
CA PHE A 121 9.73 1.58 18.12
C PHE A 121 11.24 1.77 17.98
N ARG A 122 11.76 1.76 16.74
CA ARG A 122 13.18 1.98 16.48
C ARG A 122 13.64 3.38 16.91
N LYS A 123 12.83 4.42 16.67
CA LYS A 123 13.13 5.79 17.11
C LYS A 123 13.18 5.90 18.62
N ASP A 124 12.16 5.37 19.30
CA ASP A 124 12.07 5.41 20.77
C ASP A 124 13.23 4.62 21.40
N PHE A 125 13.57 3.46 20.83
CA PHE A 125 14.72 2.65 21.26
C PHE A 125 16.04 3.41 21.13
N LEU A 126 16.31 4.01 19.97
CA LEU A 126 17.53 4.79 19.74
C LEU A 126 17.61 6.04 20.64
N GLN A 127 16.48 6.68 20.90
CA GLN A 127 16.40 7.81 21.83
C GLN A 127 16.75 7.36 23.24
N ASN A 128 16.16 6.26 23.72
CA ASN A 128 16.43 5.72 25.05
C ASN A 128 17.90 5.33 25.20
N LEU A 129 18.47 4.63 24.23
CA LEU A 129 19.90 4.31 24.22
C LEU A 129 20.78 5.56 24.31
N SER A 130 20.45 6.59 23.51
CA SER A 130 21.20 7.85 23.53
C SER A 130 21.17 8.52 24.90
N HIS A 131 20.01 8.50 25.58
CA HIS A 131 19.90 9.03 26.94
C HIS A 131 20.70 8.21 27.96
N GLU A 132 20.59 6.88 27.90
CA GLU A 132 21.30 6.00 28.83
C GLU A 132 22.82 6.03 28.67
N PHE A 133 23.32 6.33 27.46
CA PHE A 133 24.75 6.49 27.19
C PHE A 133 25.25 7.86 27.64
N LYS A 134 24.45 8.92 27.47
CA LYS A 134 24.83 10.30 27.78
C LYS A 134 25.17 10.50 29.26
N THR A 135 24.42 9.86 30.17
CA THR A 135 24.65 9.96 31.61
C THR A 135 26.04 9.46 32.05
N PRO A 136 26.44 8.20 31.79
CA PRO A 136 27.78 7.72 32.15
C PRO A 136 28.88 8.47 31.40
N VAL A 137 28.69 8.85 30.13
CA VAL A 137 29.68 9.65 29.38
C VAL A 137 29.95 10.99 30.07
N PHE A 138 28.92 11.73 30.45
CA PHE A 138 29.10 13.00 31.16
C PHE A 138 29.64 12.83 32.57
N ALA A 139 29.29 11.75 33.27
CA ALA A 139 29.87 11.44 34.58
C ALA A 139 31.37 11.19 34.47
N ILE A 140 31.79 10.38 33.49
CA ILE A 140 33.21 10.12 33.19
C ILE A 140 33.92 11.44 32.88
N GLN A 141 33.36 12.24 31.96
CA GLN A 141 33.93 13.53 31.59
C GLN A 141 34.08 14.44 32.81
N GLY A 142 33.04 14.57 33.66
CA GLY A 142 33.09 15.41 34.85
C GLY A 142 34.14 14.96 35.88
N TYR A 143 34.32 13.64 36.08
CA TYR A 143 35.39 13.14 36.95
C TYR A 143 36.77 13.41 36.37
N ILE A 144 36.97 13.20 35.06
CA ILE A 144 38.23 13.48 34.38
C ILE A 144 38.55 14.98 34.45
N ASP A 145 37.59 15.85 34.14
CA ASP A 145 37.78 17.30 34.17
C ASP A 145 38.14 17.79 35.58
N THR A 146 37.48 17.26 36.62
CA THR A 146 37.80 17.63 38.01
C THR A 146 39.20 17.17 38.41
N LEU A 147 39.61 15.96 37.99
CA LEU A 147 40.96 15.45 38.19
C LEU A 147 42.00 16.37 37.55
N LEU A 148 41.78 16.77 36.30
CA LEU A 148 42.66 17.68 35.56
C LEU A 148 42.71 19.09 36.13
N GLN A 149 41.68 19.55 36.83
CA GLN A 149 41.61 20.87 37.48
C GLN A 149 42.30 20.94 38.85
N GLY A 150 43.09 19.93 39.23
CA GLY A 150 43.89 19.93 40.46
C GLY A 150 43.45 18.94 41.54
N ALA A 151 42.46 18.07 41.24
CA ALA A 151 42.09 17.01 42.17
C ALA A 151 43.01 15.77 42.06
N LEU A 152 43.90 15.71 41.05
CA LEU A 152 44.93 14.68 40.92
C LEU A 152 45.92 14.69 42.07
N GLU A 153 46.28 15.88 42.56
CA GLU A 153 47.24 16.11 43.63
C GLU A 153 46.65 15.85 45.01
N ASN A 154 45.33 15.66 45.11
CA ASN A 154 44.65 15.32 46.36
C ASN A 154 44.51 13.79 46.52
N PRO A 155 45.29 13.13 47.40
CA PRO A 155 45.27 11.67 47.56
C PRO A 155 43.93 11.13 48.07
N GLU A 156 43.13 11.94 48.76
CA GLU A 156 41.82 11.53 49.29
C GLU A 156 40.75 11.49 48.21
N VAL A 157 40.94 12.21 47.10
CA VAL A 157 39.93 12.41 46.05
C VAL A 157 40.31 11.71 44.75
N ASN A 158 41.60 11.69 44.40
CA ASN A 158 42.07 11.25 43.08
C ASN A 158 41.62 9.82 42.74
N THR A 159 41.87 8.88 43.64
CA THR A 159 41.61 7.46 43.47
C THR A 159 40.10 7.23 43.42
N ARG A 160 39.34 7.90 44.29
CA ARG A 160 37.88 7.82 44.31
C ARG A 160 37.24 8.28 43.01
N PHE A 161 37.79 9.32 42.37
CA PHE A 161 37.26 9.85 41.12
C PHE A 161 37.62 8.94 39.93
N LEU A 162 38.84 8.40 39.90
CA LEU A 162 39.24 7.38 38.93
C LEU A 162 38.37 6.12 39.02
N GLU A 163 38.10 5.63 40.24
CA GLU A 163 37.20 4.49 40.45
C GLU A 163 35.77 4.78 39.97
N LYS A 164 35.26 5.98 40.23
CA LYS A 164 33.93 6.38 39.74
C LYS A 164 33.87 6.49 38.22
N ALA A 165 34.93 7.00 37.58
CA ALA A 165 35.05 7.01 36.13
C ALA A 165 35.07 5.58 35.57
N SER A 166 35.90 4.69 36.14
CA SER A 166 35.99 3.27 35.75
C SER A 166 34.63 2.57 35.84
N LYS A 167 33.90 2.75 36.94
CA LYS A 167 32.55 2.16 37.10
C LYS A 167 31.55 2.63 36.03
N ASN A 168 31.67 3.87 35.56
CA ASN A 168 30.82 4.36 34.47
C ASN A 168 31.24 3.82 33.10
N VAL A 169 32.54 3.54 32.89
CA VAL A 169 33.02 2.81 31.70
C VAL A 169 32.46 1.39 31.71
N ASP A 170 32.53 0.68 32.83
CA ASP A 170 31.95 -0.67 32.96
C ASP A 170 30.44 -0.66 32.65
N ARG A 171 29.72 0.37 33.12
CA ARG A 171 28.31 0.55 32.81
C ARG A 171 28.07 0.73 31.30
N LEU A 172 28.89 1.52 30.61
CA LEU A 172 28.79 1.67 29.15
C LEU A 172 29.05 0.35 28.42
N VAL A 173 30.05 -0.43 28.87
CA VAL A 173 30.35 -1.75 28.30
C VAL A 173 29.14 -2.68 28.42
N ASN A 174 28.49 -2.72 29.59
CA ASN A 174 27.29 -3.53 29.80
C ASN A 174 26.14 -3.10 28.86
N LEU A 175 25.89 -1.80 28.73
CA LEU A 175 24.87 -1.28 27.80
C LEU A 175 25.14 -1.66 26.34
N ILE A 176 26.41 -1.69 25.92
CA ILE A 176 26.80 -2.14 24.58
C ILE A 176 26.59 -3.65 24.41
N GLN A 177 26.87 -4.46 25.44
CA GLN A 177 26.61 -5.90 25.41
C GLN A 177 25.11 -6.23 25.34
N ASP A 178 24.29 -5.46 26.05
CA ASP A 178 22.83 -5.57 25.97
C ASP A 178 22.34 -5.28 24.54
N LEU A 179 22.88 -4.24 23.90
CA LEU A 179 22.57 -3.91 22.50
C LEU A 179 22.99 -5.02 21.53
N ASP A 180 24.17 -5.60 21.69
CA ASP A 180 24.64 -6.72 20.86
C ASP A 180 23.72 -7.95 21.01
N SER A 181 23.28 -8.23 22.24
CA SER A 181 22.34 -9.32 22.54
C SER A 181 20.98 -9.12 21.85
N ILE A 182 20.43 -7.91 21.91
CA ILE A 182 19.18 -7.55 21.21
C ILE A 182 19.36 -7.67 19.69
N SER A 183 20.49 -7.20 19.16
CA SER A 183 20.78 -7.26 17.72
C SER A 183 20.87 -8.71 17.20
N LYS A 184 21.44 -9.62 17.99
CA LYS A 184 21.48 -11.06 17.70
C LYS A 184 20.09 -11.71 17.76
N LEU A 185 19.22 -11.26 18.67
CA LEU A 185 17.82 -11.71 18.74
C LEU A 185 17.07 -11.32 17.46
N GLU A 186 17.18 -10.07 17.00
CA GLU A 186 16.48 -9.59 15.80
C GLU A 186 16.91 -10.30 14.51
N ARG A 187 18.18 -10.71 14.40
CA ARG A 187 18.68 -11.50 13.26
C ARG A 187 18.29 -12.98 13.30
N GLY A 188 17.66 -13.44 14.39
CA GLY A 188 17.33 -14.86 14.57
C GLY A 188 18.56 -15.75 14.83
N GLU A 189 19.68 -15.16 15.25
CA GLU A 189 20.94 -15.87 15.50
C GLU A 189 20.98 -16.53 16.89
N LEU A 190 20.11 -16.10 17.81
CA LEU A 190 19.97 -16.71 19.12
C LEU A 190 19.05 -17.93 19.03
N LYS A 191 19.66 -19.12 18.94
CA LYS A 191 18.99 -20.38 19.23
C LYS A 191 18.56 -20.34 20.69
N LEU A 192 17.26 -20.27 20.94
CA LEU A 192 16.68 -20.57 22.25
C LEU A 192 17.01 -22.03 22.57
N THR A 193 18.12 -22.26 23.26
CA THR A 193 18.36 -23.55 23.91
C THR A 193 17.28 -23.71 24.98
N LYS A 194 16.42 -24.69 24.73
CA LYS A 194 15.28 -25.07 25.56
C LYS A 194 15.74 -25.63 26.90
#